data_AF-A0A919SVQ2-F1
#
_entry.id   AF-A0A919SVQ2-F1
#
_cell.length_a   1.000
_cell.length_b   1.000
_cell.length_c   1.000
_cell.angle_alpha   90.00
_cell.angle_beta   90.00
_cell.angle_gamma   90.00
#
_symmetry.space_group_name_H-M   'P 1'
#
loop_
_entity.id
_entity.type
_entity.pdbx_description
1 polymer ?
#
loop_
_entity_poly.entity_id
_entity_poly.type
_entity_poly.pdbx_seq_one_letter_code
_entity_poly.pdbx_strand_id
1 'polypeptide(L)'
;MSSQPGGDSDWDVVLAHRPPDTRDPVRERFASAGVTPEQVRSALIDGGDELFRAVTEKKDDDWAEPFGGPLAVALIAAEVGALAAHLTSRASAVRAVAVEALLDEFSAVAVASRLGVSRQKVYDIARPGATGSFIDRTPWSI
;
A
#
# COMPACT_ATOMS: atom_id res chain seq x y z
N MET A 1 -28.70 12.88 -17.01
CA MET A 1 -27.54 12.59 -16.15
C MET A 1 -26.91 11.33 -16.68
N SER A 2 -25.93 11.48 -17.57
CA SER A 2 -25.31 10.36 -18.27
C SER A 2 -24.00 10.02 -17.57
N SER A 3 -23.97 8.90 -16.87
CA SER A 3 -22.74 8.34 -16.30
C SER A 3 -21.78 7.98 -17.44
N GLN A 4 -20.59 8.58 -17.46
CA GLN A 4 -19.56 8.22 -18.42
C GLN A 4 -18.96 6.86 -18.04
N PRO A 5 -18.92 5.86 -18.94
CA PRO A 5 -18.46 4.50 -18.60
C PRO A 5 -16.95 4.38 -18.33
N GLY A 6 -16.15 5.40 -18.64
CA GLY A 6 -14.69 5.36 -18.51
C GLY A 6 -14.13 5.88 -17.18
N GLY A 7 -14.90 6.65 -16.42
CA GLY A 7 -14.42 7.23 -15.15
C GLY A 7 -14.47 6.27 -13.97
N ASP A 8 -15.48 5.39 -13.93
CA ASP A 8 -15.64 4.41 -12.86
C ASP A 8 -14.63 3.26 -12.98
N SER A 9 -14.26 2.86 -14.21
CA SER A 9 -13.27 1.80 -14.44
C SER A 9 -11.87 2.16 -13.94
N ASP A 10 -11.47 3.42 -14.04
CA ASP A 10 -10.13 3.85 -13.64
C ASP A 10 -9.98 3.89 -12.12
N TRP A 11 -11.01 4.33 -11.40
CA TRP A 11 -11.04 4.31 -9.94
C TRP A 11 -11.07 2.87 -9.39
N ASP A 12 -11.82 1.98 -10.03
CA ASP A 12 -11.88 0.57 -9.63
C ASP A 12 -10.51 -0.12 -9.72
N VAL A 13 -9.74 0.21 -10.76
CA VAL A 13 -8.37 -0.32 -10.94
C VAL A 13 -7.42 0.25 -9.89
N VAL A 14 -7.41 1.58 -9.71
CA VAL A 14 -6.50 2.24 -8.76
C VAL A 14 -6.77 1.82 -7.31
N LEU A 15 -8.05 1.72 -6.95
CA LEU A 15 -8.51 1.31 -5.62
C LEU A 15 -8.73 -0.21 -5.51
N ALA A 16 -8.20 -1.01 -6.44
CA ALA A 16 -8.33 -2.48 -6.38
C ALA A 16 -7.77 -3.07 -5.08
N HIS A 17 -6.81 -2.37 -4.46
CA HIS A 17 -6.21 -2.70 -3.18
C HIS A 17 -7.06 -2.30 -1.95
N ARG A 18 -8.23 -1.69 -2.16
CA ARG A 18 -9.18 -1.40 -1.08
C ARG A 18 -10.32 -2.41 -1.07
N PRO A 19 -10.87 -2.76 0.11
CA PRO A 19 -12.14 -3.47 0.22
C PRO A 19 -13.24 -2.75 -0.57
N PRO A 20 -14.09 -3.46 -1.35
CA PRO A 20 -15.08 -2.84 -2.24
C PRO A 20 -15.99 -1.81 -1.55
N ASP A 21 -16.41 -2.10 -0.31
CA ASP A 21 -17.26 -1.24 0.53
C ASP A 21 -16.61 0.07 0.95
N THR A 22 -15.28 0.19 0.83
CA THR A 22 -14.53 1.40 1.17
C THR A 22 -14.15 2.25 -0.04
N ARG A 23 -14.32 1.74 -1.27
CA ARG A 23 -13.86 2.42 -2.50
C ARG A 23 -14.64 3.69 -2.80
N ASP A 24 -15.97 3.65 -2.72
CA ASP A 24 -16.82 4.80 -3.02
C ASP A 24 -16.51 6.01 -2.13
N PRO A 25 -16.44 5.89 -0.79
CA PRO A 25 -16.06 7.01 0.07
C PRO A 25 -14.63 7.54 -0.18
N VAL A 26 -13.70 6.68 -0.58
CA VAL A 26 -12.31 7.09 -0.90
C VAL A 26 -12.28 7.88 -2.22
N ARG A 27 -12.96 7.37 -3.26
CA ARG A 27 -13.15 8.07 -4.54
C ARG A 27 -13.76 9.45 -4.35
N GLU A 28 -14.80 9.58 -3.54
CA GLU A 28 -15.48 10.86 -3.28
C GLU A 28 -14.55 11.89 -2.64
N ARG A 29 -13.69 11.47 -1.69
CA ARG A 29 -12.70 12.37 -1.06
C ARG A 29 -11.66 12.87 -2.06
N PHE A 30 -11.15 11.98 -2.92
CA PHE A 30 -10.21 12.37 -3.97
C PHE A 30 -10.85 13.33 -4.97
N ALA A 31 -12.04 12.99 -5.48
CA ALA A 31 -12.76 13.85 -6.43
C ALA A 31 -13.06 15.24 -5.85
N SER A 32 -13.46 15.31 -4.57
CA SER A 32 -13.72 16.57 -3.86
C SER A 32 -12.46 17.43 -3.68
N ALA A 33 -11.29 16.80 -3.65
CA ALA A 33 -9.99 17.47 -3.59
C ALA A 33 -9.39 17.77 -4.98
N GLY A 34 -10.13 17.51 -6.07
CA GLY A 34 -9.63 17.69 -7.44
C GLY A 34 -8.57 16.66 -7.87
N VAL A 35 -8.43 15.56 -7.11
CA VAL A 35 -7.47 14.49 -7.41
C VAL A 35 -8.08 13.52 -8.42
N THR A 36 -7.32 13.24 -9.46
CA THR A 36 -7.69 12.29 -10.53
C THR A 36 -7.20 10.87 -10.23
N PRO A 37 -7.81 9.82 -10.84
CA PRO A 37 -7.32 8.46 -10.70
C PRO A 37 -5.84 8.32 -11.13
N GLU A 38 -5.43 9.03 -12.19
CA GLU A 38 -4.06 8.95 -12.70
C GLU A 38 -3.02 9.51 -11.72
N GLN A 39 -3.35 10.59 -11.01
CA GLN A 39 -2.46 11.12 -9.95
C GLN A 39 -2.27 10.11 -8.82
N VAL A 40 -3.35 9.46 -8.37
CA VAL A 40 -3.27 8.39 -7.36
C VAL A 40 -2.48 7.21 -7.91
N ARG A 41 -2.76 6.78 -9.15
CA ARG A 41 -2.05 5.68 -9.82
C ARG A 41 -0.55 5.93 -9.88
N SER A 42 -0.13 7.12 -10.32
CA SER A 42 1.26 7.51 -10.41
C SER A 42 1.95 7.40 -9.05
N ALA A 43 1.33 7.93 -8.00
CA ALA A 43 1.87 7.90 -6.64
C ALA A 43 1.93 6.48 -6.03
N LEU A 44 1.00 5.60 -6.41
CA LEU A 44 1.06 4.20 -5.99
C LEU A 44 2.21 3.46 -6.69
N ILE A 45 2.44 3.73 -7.98
CA ILE A 45 3.50 3.08 -8.78
C ILE A 45 4.89 3.49 -8.30
N ASP A 46 5.11 4.77 -8.02
CA ASP A 46 6.41 5.27 -7.54
C ASP A 46 6.58 5.16 -6.01
N GLY A 47 5.56 4.64 -5.30
CA GLY A 47 5.59 4.50 -3.84
C GLY A 47 5.61 5.83 -3.08
N GLY A 48 5.23 6.94 -3.73
CA GLY A 48 5.25 8.28 -3.16
C GLY A 48 6.59 9.00 -3.29
N ASP A 49 7.51 8.51 -4.13
CA ASP A 49 8.83 9.13 -4.35
C ASP A 49 8.70 10.60 -4.78
N GLU A 50 7.80 10.91 -5.72
CA GLU A 50 7.57 12.28 -6.18
C GLU A 50 7.03 13.20 -5.07
N LEU A 51 6.12 12.69 -4.24
CA LEU A 51 5.60 13.42 -3.08
C LEU A 51 6.68 13.65 -2.03
N PHE A 52 7.50 12.64 -1.75
CA PHE A 52 8.59 12.75 -0.80
C PHE A 52 9.63 13.78 -1.27
N ARG A 53 10.01 13.72 -2.55
CA ARG A 53 10.92 14.69 -3.16
C ARG A 53 10.38 16.11 -3.06
N ALA A 54 9.12 16.32 -3.43
CA ALA A 54 8.47 17.61 -3.30
C ALA A 54 8.49 18.13 -1.86
N VAL A 55 8.44 17.23 -0.86
CA VAL A 55 8.53 17.60 0.55
C VAL A 55 9.94 17.93 1.02
N THR A 56 10.96 17.25 0.51
CA THR A 56 12.35 17.46 0.91
C THR A 56 13.03 18.61 0.17
N GLU A 57 12.60 18.90 -1.05
CA GLU A 57 13.16 19.93 -1.92
C GLU A 57 12.39 21.26 -1.88
N LYS A 58 11.45 21.41 -0.93
CA LYS A 58 10.63 22.63 -0.79
C LYS A 58 11.51 23.87 -0.75
N LYS A 59 11.41 24.70 -1.80
CA LYS A 59 12.02 26.02 -1.84
C LYS A 59 11.02 27.12 -1.46
N ASP A 60 9.75 26.89 -1.78
CA ASP A 60 8.68 27.87 -1.65
C ASP A 60 7.40 27.24 -1.03
N ASP A 61 6.47 28.10 -0.62
CA ASP A 61 5.20 27.70 0.03
C ASP A 61 4.25 26.93 -0.93
N ASP A 62 4.46 27.02 -2.24
CA ASP A 62 3.62 26.44 -3.30
C ASP A 62 4.01 25.00 -3.70
N TRP A 63 4.88 24.35 -2.93
CA TRP A 63 5.38 22.99 -3.21
C TRP A 63 4.30 21.92 -3.46
N ALA A 64 3.08 22.13 -2.94
CA ALA A 64 1.97 21.21 -3.07
C ALA A 64 1.05 21.51 -4.27
N GLU A 65 1.17 22.68 -4.91
CA GLU A 65 0.31 23.08 -6.04
C GLU A 65 0.31 22.07 -7.20
N PRO A 66 1.46 21.48 -7.62
CA PRO A 66 1.47 20.50 -8.71
C PRO A 66 0.62 19.25 -8.43
N PHE A 67 0.31 18.99 -7.16
CA PHE A 67 -0.47 17.84 -6.72
C PHE A 67 -1.93 18.21 -6.41
N GLY A 68 -2.34 19.47 -6.57
CA GLY A 68 -3.68 19.95 -6.18
C GLY A 68 -3.75 20.51 -4.76
N GLY A 69 -2.60 20.84 -4.17
CA GLY A 69 -2.49 21.47 -2.85
C GLY A 69 -2.32 20.49 -1.68
N PRO A 70 -2.16 21.00 -0.45
CA PRO A 70 -1.77 20.18 0.70
C PRO A 70 -2.77 19.07 1.06
N LEU A 71 -4.07 19.30 0.86
CA LEU A 71 -5.10 18.29 1.09
C LEU A 71 -4.95 17.11 0.12
N ALA A 72 -4.74 17.40 -1.17
CA ALA A 72 -4.52 16.39 -2.18
C ALA A 72 -3.28 15.55 -1.88
N VAL A 73 -2.16 16.20 -1.52
CA VAL A 73 -0.93 15.52 -1.07
C VAL A 73 -1.20 14.59 0.10
N ALA A 74 -1.92 15.07 1.13
CA ALA A 74 -2.22 14.27 2.32
C ALA A 74 -3.08 13.04 2.00
N LEU A 75 -4.08 13.20 1.13
CA LEU A 75 -4.93 12.09 0.68
C LEU A 75 -4.13 11.05 -0.11
N ILE A 76 -3.29 11.48 -1.05
CA ILE A 76 -2.49 10.58 -1.88
C ILE A 76 -1.45 9.85 -1.01
N ALA A 77 -0.75 10.56 -0.11
CA ALA A 77 0.20 9.95 0.82
C ALA A 77 -0.47 8.93 1.75
N ALA A 78 -1.71 9.20 2.20
CA ALA A 78 -2.49 8.26 3.00
C ALA A 78 -2.81 6.97 2.21
N GLU A 79 -3.08 7.07 0.91
CA GLU A 79 -3.32 5.92 0.04
C GLU A 79 -2.06 5.09 -0.18
N VAL A 80 -0.91 5.74 -0.41
CA VAL A 80 0.40 5.08 -0.46
C VAL A 80 0.67 4.31 0.83
N GLY A 81 0.41 4.95 1.98
CA GLY A 81 0.54 4.29 3.29
C GLY A 81 -0.39 3.09 3.47
N ALA A 82 -1.62 3.18 2.98
CA ALA A 82 -2.56 2.07 3.02
C ALA A 82 -2.11 0.90 2.15
N LEU A 83 -1.66 1.16 0.92
CA LEU A 83 -1.07 0.11 0.07
C LEU A 83 0.14 -0.54 0.74
N ALA A 84 1.05 0.26 1.31
CA ALA A 84 2.23 -0.24 2.02
C ALA A 84 1.86 -1.13 3.22
N ALA A 85 0.81 -0.77 3.98
CA ALA A 85 0.30 -1.59 5.06
C ALA A 85 -0.22 -2.95 4.57
N HIS A 86 -0.98 -2.96 3.46
CA HIS A 86 -1.44 -4.20 2.84
C HIS A 86 -0.28 -5.08 2.35
N LEU A 87 0.72 -4.50 1.68
CA LEU A 87 1.91 -5.21 1.22
C LEU A 87 2.70 -5.80 2.40
N THR A 88 2.89 -5.03 3.47
CA THR A 88 3.57 -5.49 4.69
C THR A 88 2.83 -6.65 5.35
N SER A 89 1.50 -6.56 5.42
CA SER A 89 0.65 -7.63 5.95
C SER A 89 0.78 -8.91 5.14
N ARG A 90 0.69 -8.81 3.80
CA ARG A 90 0.89 -9.94 2.87
C ARG A 90 2.28 -10.59 3.02
N ALA A 91 3.33 -9.77 3.02
CA ALA A 91 4.70 -10.26 3.20
C ALA A 91 4.87 -10.96 4.55
N SER A 92 4.23 -10.45 5.61
CA SER A 92 4.26 -11.06 6.94
C SER A 92 3.57 -12.42 6.96
N ALA A 93 2.43 -12.56 6.28
CA ALA A 93 1.72 -13.84 6.17
C ALA A 93 2.53 -14.89 5.39
N VAL A 94 3.13 -14.51 4.25
CA VAL A 94 4.02 -15.39 3.49
C VAL A 94 5.22 -15.82 4.34
N ARG A 95 5.82 -14.87 5.08
CA ARG A 95 6.95 -15.17 5.98
C ARG A 95 6.57 -16.13 7.09
N ALA A 96 5.37 -16.02 7.67
CA ALA A 96 4.92 -16.91 8.72
C ALA A 96 4.90 -18.37 8.24
N VAL A 97 4.23 -18.63 7.11
CA VAL A 97 4.14 -19.97 6.50
C VAL A 97 5.51 -20.50 6.09
N ALA A 98 6.35 -19.66 5.47
CA ALA A 98 7.68 -20.07 5.05
C ALA A 98 8.60 -20.40 6.24
N VAL A 99 8.52 -19.62 7.33
CA VAL A 99 9.31 -19.88 8.53
C VAL A 99 8.82 -21.12 9.28
N GLU A 100 7.51 -21.35 9.33
CA GLU A 100 6.93 -22.59 9.88
C GLU A 100 7.49 -23.82 9.16
N ALA A 101 7.43 -23.85 7.82
CA ALA A 101 7.99 -24.96 7.04
C ALA A 101 9.51 -25.13 7.25
N LEU A 102 10.26 -24.02 7.38
CA LEU A 102 11.70 -24.10 7.68
C LEU A 102 12.00 -24.67 9.07
N LEU A 103 11.11 -24.48 10.05
CA LEU A 103 11.28 -25.04 11.39
C LEU A 103 11.01 -26.54 11.46
N ASP A 104 10.32 -27.11 10.47
CA ASP A 104 10.17 -28.56 10.33
C ASP A 104 11.48 -29.24 9.87
N GLU A 105 12.30 -28.54 9.09
CA GLU A 105 13.54 -29.06 8.50
C GLU A 105 14.81 -28.63 9.26
N PHE A 106 14.78 -27.47 9.90
CA PHE A 106 15.97 -26.86 10.51
C PHE A 106 15.71 -26.40 11.95
N SER A 107 16.77 -26.35 12.74
CA SER A 107 16.69 -25.73 14.08
C SER A 107 16.41 -24.23 13.98
N ALA A 108 15.69 -23.68 14.97
CA ALA A 108 15.38 -22.26 15.03
C ALA A 108 16.62 -21.35 15.02
N VAL A 109 17.78 -21.83 15.50
CA VAL A 109 19.05 -21.09 15.47
C VAL A 109 19.58 -21.00 14.04
N ALA A 110 19.53 -22.11 13.28
CA ALA A 110 19.95 -22.12 11.89
C ALA A 110 19.04 -21.22 11.02
N VAL A 111 17.72 -21.26 11.24
CA VAL A 111 16.77 -20.37 10.57
C VAL A 111 17.05 -18.90 10.93
N ALA A 112 17.22 -18.58 12.21
CA ALA A 112 17.51 -17.22 12.68
C ALA A 112 18.77 -16.63 12.04
N SER A 113 19.84 -17.42 11.97
CA SER A 113 21.11 -17.01 11.35
C SER A 113 20.95 -16.73 9.86
N ARG A 114 20.20 -17.56 9.12
CA ARG A 114 19.97 -17.35 7.68
C ARG A 114 19.08 -16.14 7.39
N LEU A 115 18.11 -15.87 8.25
CA LEU A 115 17.18 -14.75 8.10
C LEU A 115 17.72 -13.43 8.68
N GLY A 116 18.87 -13.44 9.35
CA GLY A 116 19.44 -12.25 9.99
C GLY A 116 18.59 -11.71 11.15
N VAL A 117 17.87 -12.59 11.87
CA VAL A 117 17.00 -12.22 13.00
C VAL A 117 17.35 -12.97 14.26
N SER A 118 16.78 -12.58 15.40
CA SER A 118 16.95 -13.34 16.65
C SER A 118 16.13 -14.63 16.63
N ARG A 119 16.56 -15.62 17.43
CA ARG A 119 15.80 -16.87 17.63
C ARG A 119 14.37 -16.60 18.12
N GLN A 120 14.18 -15.65 19.03
CA GLN A 120 12.83 -15.28 19.50
C GLN A 120 11.97 -14.77 18.35
N LYS A 121 12.54 -13.93 17.47
CA LYS A 121 11.82 -13.38 16.33
C LYS A 121 11.38 -14.46 15.34
N VAL A 122 12.13 -15.55 15.20
CA VAL A 122 11.71 -16.72 14.39
C VAL A 122 10.40 -17.30 14.90
N TYR A 123 10.27 -17.53 16.21
CA TYR A 123 9.02 -18.03 16.79
C TYR A 123 7.89 -17.01 16.75
N ASP A 124 8.21 -15.72 16.88
CA ASP A 124 7.21 -14.66 16.74
C ASP A 124 6.66 -14.59 15.29
N ILE A 125 7.50 -14.85 14.29
CA ILE A 125 7.09 -14.91 12.87
C ILE A 125 6.26 -16.17 12.60
N ALA A 126 6.68 -17.33 13.11
CA ALA A 126 5.97 -18.60 12.93
C ALA A 126 4.64 -18.65 13.68
N ARG A 127 4.41 -17.75 14.65
CA ARG A 127 3.14 -17.69 15.37
C ARG A 127 2.03 -17.33 14.38
N PRO A 128 0.93 -18.10 14.33
CA PRO A 128 -0.21 -17.76 13.49
C PRO A 128 -0.73 -16.36 13.83
N GLY A 129 -0.55 -15.43 12.89
CA GLY A 129 -1.20 -14.11 12.92
C GLY A 129 -2.55 -14.19 12.21
N ALA A 130 -3.47 -13.28 12.56
CA ALA A 130 -4.75 -13.16 11.87
C ALA A 130 -4.51 -12.97 10.35
N THR A 131 -4.85 -13.98 9.55
CA THR A 131 -4.84 -13.96 8.08
C THR A 131 -6.03 -13.15 7.54
N GLY A 132 -6.29 -12.00 8.16
CA GLY A 132 -7.47 -11.18 7.89
C GLY A 132 -7.24 -10.24 6.71
N SER A 133 -8.01 -10.47 5.65
CA SER A 133 -8.28 -9.54 4.54
C SER A 133 -7.03 -8.95 3.87
N PHE A 134 -6.38 -9.76 3.02
CA PHE A 134 -5.39 -9.25 2.09
C PHE A 134 -6.05 -8.73 0.82
N ILE A 135 -5.36 -7.81 0.14
CA ILE A 135 -5.67 -7.47 -1.24
C ILE A 135 -5.28 -8.65 -2.12
N ASP A 136 -6.17 -9.10 -3.00
CA ASP A 136 -5.90 -10.26 -3.86
C ASP A 136 -4.73 -9.99 -4.83
N ARG A 137 -4.64 -8.76 -5.34
CA ARG A 137 -3.63 -8.33 -6.32
C ARG A 137 -3.15 -6.91 -6.06
N THR A 138 -1.94 -6.60 -6.52
CA THR A 138 -1.41 -5.23 -6.49
C THR A 138 -2.00 -4.41 -7.63
N PRO A 139 -2.08 -3.07 -7.52
CA PRO A 139 -2.68 -2.21 -8.55
C PRO A 139 -1.99 -2.29 -9.93
N TRP A 140 -0.74 -2.76 -9.98
CA TRP A 140 0.07 -2.89 -11.21
C TRP A 140 0.09 -4.29 -11.81
N SER A 141 -0.55 -5.30 -11.20
CA SER A 141 -0.65 -6.62 -11.83
C SER A 141 -1.85 -6.64 -12.77
N ILE A 142 -1.62 -6.25 -14.01
CA ILE A 142 -2.53 -6.50 -15.14
C ILE A 142 -2.38 -7.96 -15.57
#